data_AF-A0A0G0U6T6-F1
#
_entry.id   AF-A0A0G0U6T6-F1
#
_cell.length_a   1.000
_cell.length_b   1.000
_cell.length_c   1.000
_cell.angle_alpha   90.00
_cell.angle_beta   90.00
_cell.angle_gamma   90.00
#
_symmetry.space_group_name_H-M   'P 1'
#
loop_
_entity.id
_entity.type
_entity.pdbx_description
1 polymer ?
#
loop_
_entity_poly.entity_id
_entity_poly.type
_entity_poly.pdbx_seq_one_letter_code
_entity_poly.pdbx_strand_id
1 'polypeptide(L)'
;MDKLLSPFRQSKLLNTLFLSNIFISFHYALIIYINSTYLSNFFSETQISALYIIGAIVNTILLLNASKILQKISNYRFIIYVIIIEFLSTIGMVMSDSPFLIGLYFLTHTISISLIYFNMDIFVEAMFTHMYMPSRPFFSFRYII
;
A
#
# COMPACT_ATOMS: atom_id res chain seq x y z
N MET A 1 -21.60 -7.74 -24.46
CA MET A 1 -21.58 -6.75 -23.36
C MET A 1 -21.54 -7.43 -21.98
N ASP A 2 -22.16 -8.60 -21.80
CA ASP A 2 -22.26 -9.28 -20.49
C ASP A 2 -20.94 -9.73 -19.86
N LYS A 3 -19.93 -10.07 -20.68
CA LYS A 3 -18.59 -10.41 -20.18
C LYS A 3 -17.83 -9.21 -19.60
N LEU A 4 -18.13 -7.99 -20.03
CA LEU A 4 -17.46 -6.78 -19.56
C LEU A 4 -17.88 -6.42 -18.12
N LEU A 5 -19.14 -6.71 -17.78
CA LEU A 5 -19.72 -6.42 -16.46
C LEU A 5 -19.66 -7.62 -15.49
N SER A 6 -19.10 -8.74 -15.92
CA SER A 6 -19.00 -9.95 -15.08
C SER A 6 -18.22 -9.75 -13.77
N PRO A 7 -17.18 -8.88 -13.67
CA PRO A 7 -16.50 -8.63 -12.39
C PRO A 7 -17.44 -7.93 -11.39
N PHE A 8 -18.31 -7.04 -11.86
CA PHE A 8 -19.25 -6.29 -11.02
C PHE A 8 -20.44 -7.11 -10.53
N ARG A 9 -20.61 -8.35 -11.00
CA ARG A 9 -21.64 -9.29 -10.53
C ARG A 9 -21.20 -10.11 -9.30
N GLN A 10 -20.02 -9.81 -8.74
CA GLN A 10 -19.50 -10.47 -7.54
C GLN A 10 -20.08 -9.88 -6.25
N SER A 11 -19.62 -10.38 -5.10
CA SER A 11 -20.04 -9.88 -3.78
C SER A 11 -19.71 -8.39 -3.62
N LYS A 12 -20.55 -7.65 -2.87
CA LYS A 12 -20.36 -6.21 -2.59
C LYS A 12 -18.97 -5.90 -2.04
N LEU A 13 -18.42 -6.78 -1.19
CA LEU A 13 -17.08 -6.64 -0.63
C LEU A 13 -15.98 -6.73 -1.68
N LEU A 14 -16.08 -7.71 -2.59
CA LEU A 14 -15.09 -7.89 -3.66
C LEU A 14 -15.11 -6.71 -4.66
N ASN A 15 -16.30 -6.21 -5.00
CA ASN A 15 -16.43 -4.99 -5.79
C ASN A 15 -15.82 -3.77 -5.08
N THR A 16 -15.95 -3.69 -3.75
CA THR A 16 -15.34 -2.61 -2.95
C THR A 16 -13.82 -2.70 -2.98
N LEU A 17 -13.25 -3.89 -2.79
CA LEU A 17 -11.80 -4.10 -2.87
C LEU A 17 -11.25 -3.79 -4.26
N PHE A 18 -11.95 -4.22 -5.31
CA PHE A 18 -11.59 -3.91 -6.69
C PHE A 18 -11.55 -2.40 -6.94
N LEU A 19 -12.60 -1.69 -6.52
CA LEU A 19 -12.69 -0.24 -6.70
C LEU A 19 -11.63 0.50 -5.87
N SER A 20 -11.39 0.07 -4.63
CA SER A 20 -10.31 0.61 -3.79
C SER A 20 -8.94 0.42 -4.44
N ASN A 21 -8.69 -0.75 -5.03
CA ASN A 21 -7.41 -1.03 -5.69
C ASN A 21 -7.22 -0.17 -6.94
N ILE A 22 -8.29 0.13 -7.68
CA ILE A 22 -8.26 1.08 -8.79
C ILE A 22 -7.84 2.47 -8.29
N PHE A 23 -8.47 2.98 -7.23
CA PHE A 23 -8.13 4.30 -6.69
C PHE A 23 -6.69 4.38 -6.17
N ILE A 24 -6.23 3.36 -5.44
CA ILE A 24 -4.85 3.28 -4.95
C ILE A 24 -3.85 3.21 -6.12
N SER A 25 -4.13 2.40 -7.13
CA SER A 25 -3.28 2.27 -8.32
C SER A 25 -3.23 3.56 -9.13
N PHE A 26 -4.36 4.25 -9.27
CA PHE A 26 -4.43 5.53 -9.96
C PHE A 26 -3.64 6.61 -9.21
N HIS A 27 -3.83 6.73 -7.89
CA HIS A 27 -3.03 7.61 -7.02
C HIS A 27 -1.53 7.32 -7.19
N TYR A 28 -1.14 6.06 -7.11
CA TYR A 28 0.27 5.68 -7.23
C TYR A 28 0.85 6.00 -8.61
N ALA A 29 0.08 5.77 -9.69
CA ALA A 29 0.50 6.05 -11.06
C ALA A 29 0.77 7.55 -11.27
N LEU A 30 -0.04 8.43 -10.68
CA LEU A 30 0.18 9.88 -10.76
C LEU A 30 1.47 10.28 -10.05
N ILE A 31 1.72 9.73 -8.87
CA ILE A 31 2.87 10.11 -8.05
C ILE A 31 4.18 9.55 -8.62
N ILE A 32 4.22 8.26 -9.01
CA ILE A 32 5.44 7.65 -9.54
C ILE A 32 5.92 8.35 -10.83
N TYR A 33 4.99 8.88 -11.63
CA TYR A 33 5.31 9.63 -12.84
C TYR A 33 6.10 10.91 -12.56
N ILE A 34 5.80 11.59 -11.45
CA ILE A 34 6.43 12.88 -11.10
C ILE A 34 7.57 12.77 -10.09
N ASN A 35 7.67 11.67 -9.33
CA ASN A 35 8.55 11.57 -8.16
C ASN A 35 10.02 11.91 -8.44
N SER A 36 10.66 11.27 -9.41
CA SER A 36 12.09 11.52 -9.68
C SER A 36 12.34 12.95 -10.17
N THR A 37 11.45 13.50 -10.99
CA THR A 37 11.50 14.89 -11.44
C THR A 37 11.26 15.89 -10.30
N TYR A 38 10.38 15.56 -9.36
CA TYR A 38 10.17 16.35 -8.16
C TYR A 38 11.40 16.34 -7.27
N LEU A 39 11.96 15.16 -6.99
CA LEU A 39 13.14 14.99 -6.14
C LEU A 39 14.39 15.65 -6.73
N SER A 40 14.52 15.73 -8.06
CA SER A 40 15.67 16.40 -8.70
C SER A 40 15.77 17.90 -8.40
N ASN A 41 14.71 18.52 -7.89
CA ASN A 41 14.77 19.90 -7.40
C ASN A 41 15.58 20.04 -6.09
N PHE A 42 15.79 18.94 -5.36
CA PHE A 42 16.40 18.95 -4.02
C PHE A 42 17.61 18.03 -3.87
N PHE A 43 17.74 17.02 -4.74
CA PHE A 43 18.73 15.96 -4.65
C PHE A 43 19.45 15.73 -5.97
N SER A 44 20.71 15.31 -5.89
CA SER A 44 21.44 14.81 -7.06
C SER A 44 20.91 13.43 -7.50
N GLU A 45 21.18 13.05 -8.74
CA GLU A 45 20.77 11.73 -9.29
C GLU A 45 21.24 10.55 -8.44
N THR A 46 22.47 10.62 -7.90
CA THR A 46 23.03 9.61 -7.00
C THR A 46 22.27 9.54 -5.68
N GLN A 47 21.86 10.69 -5.12
CA GLN A 47 21.08 10.74 -3.88
C GLN A 47 19.65 10.20 -4.10
N ILE A 48 19.02 10.52 -5.23
CA ILE A 48 17.71 9.99 -5.61
C ILE A 48 17.79 8.46 -5.69
N SER A 49 18.79 7.94 -6.40
CA SER A 49 19.02 6.50 -6.52
C SER A 49 19.22 5.84 -5.15
N ALA A 50 19.98 6.47 -4.26
CA ALA A 50 20.18 5.99 -2.90
C ALA A 50 18.87 5.97 -2.09
N LEU A 51 17.99 6.98 -2.22
CA LEU A 51 16.67 6.99 -1.57
C LEU A 51 15.81 5.81 -2.03
N TYR A 52 15.76 5.51 -3.33
CA TYR A 52 15.03 4.34 -3.84
C TYR A 52 15.61 3.01 -3.31
N ILE A 53 16.93 2.87 -3.26
CA ILE A 53 17.59 1.68 -2.71
C ILE A 53 17.27 1.51 -1.22
N ILE A 54 17.38 2.58 -0.43
CA ILE A 54 17.04 2.56 1.00
C ILE A 54 15.57 2.20 1.18
N GLY A 55 14.67 2.82 0.41
CA GLY A 55 13.25 2.52 0.42
C GLY A 55 12.97 1.04 0.12
N ALA A 56 13.62 0.48 -0.89
CA ALA A 56 13.47 -0.93 -1.26
C ALA A 56 13.96 -1.89 -0.16
N ILE A 57 15.10 -1.60 0.48
CA ILE A 57 15.64 -2.39 1.59
C ILE A 57 14.66 -2.37 2.78
N VAL A 58 14.23 -1.18 3.19
CA VAL A 58 13.30 -1.04 4.33
C VAL A 58 11.98 -1.72 4.03
N ASN A 59 11.44 -1.54 2.83
CA ASN A 59 10.21 -2.17 2.40
C ASN A 59 10.31 -3.70 2.43
N THR A 60 11.40 -4.26 1.92
CA THR A 60 11.67 -5.71 1.97
C THR A 60 11.68 -6.22 3.40
N ILE A 61 12.38 -5.54 4.31
CA ILE A 61 12.45 -5.92 5.73
C ILE A 61 11.06 -5.88 6.36
N LEU A 62 10.26 -4.86 6.08
CA LEU A 62 8.91 -4.72 6.62
C LEU A 62 7.97 -5.82 6.09
N LEU A 63 8.01 -6.10 4.78
CA LEU A 63 7.20 -7.15 4.17
C LEU A 63 7.55 -8.55 4.70
N LEU A 64 8.83 -8.86 4.87
CA LEU A 64 9.28 -10.11 5.50
C LEU A 64 8.76 -10.29 6.94
N ASN A 65 8.47 -9.18 7.63
CA ASN A 65 7.94 -9.17 8.99
C ASN A 65 6.45 -8.83 9.05
N ALA A 66 5.77 -8.66 7.92
CA ALA A 66 4.40 -8.14 7.88
C ALA A 66 3.42 -9.06 8.61
N SER A 67 3.60 -10.37 8.50
CA SER A 67 2.87 -11.38 9.28
C SER A 67 2.92 -11.13 10.79
N LYS A 68 4.10 -10.81 11.34
CA LYS A 68 4.27 -10.53 12.78
C LYS A 68 3.62 -9.21 13.18
N ILE A 69 3.66 -8.22 12.28
CA ILE A 69 3.02 -6.91 12.49
C ILE A 69 1.50 -7.09 12.56
N LEU A 70 0.93 -7.86 11.63
CA LEU A 70 -0.51 -8.10 11.54
C LEU A 70 -1.06 -8.99 12.66
N GLN A 71 -0.25 -9.87 13.25
CA GLN A 71 -0.64 -10.59 14.47
C GLN A 71 -0.83 -9.65 15.67
N LYS A 72 -0.10 -8.52 15.71
CA LYS A 72 -0.24 -7.51 16.77
C LYS A 72 -1.33 -6.48 16.48
N ILE A 73 -1.55 -6.17 15.20
CA ILE A 73 -2.48 -5.15 14.73
C ILE A 73 -3.39 -5.78 13.68
N SER A 74 -4.70 -5.87 13.96
CA SER A 74 -5.69 -6.34 12.97
C SER A 74 -5.49 -5.67 11.60
N ASN A 75 -5.59 -6.46 10.51
CA ASN A 75 -5.43 -6.00 9.12
C ASN A 75 -6.21 -4.73 8.81
N TYR A 76 -7.47 -4.64 9.29
CA TYR A 76 -8.31 -3.47 9.05
C TYR A 76 -7.78 -2.20 9.73
N ARG A 77 -7.26 -2.30 10.96
CA ARG A 77 -6.67 -1.13 11.64
C ARG A 77 -5.33 -0.76 11.00
N PHE A 78 -4.55 -1.77 10.61
CA PHE A 78 -3.26 -1.57 9.97
C PHE A 78 -3.41 -0.77 8.67
N ILE A 79 -4.29 -1.19 7.75
CA ILE A 79 -4.46 -0.48 6.48
C ILE A 79 -4.92 0.97 6.68
N ILE A 80 -5.79 1.24 7.64
CA ILE A 80 -6.24 2.62 7.94
C ILE A 80 -5.07 3.48 8.41
N TYR A 81 -4.22 2.98 9.31
CA TYR A 81 -3.04 3.72 9.76
C TYR A 81 -2.07 3.98 8.61
N VAL A 82 -1.82 2.98 7.76
CA VAL A 82 -0.90 3.14 6.62
C VAL A 82 -1.45 4.15 5.60
N ILE A 83 -2.76 4.14 5.33
CA ILE A 83 -3.39 5.14 4.44
C ILE A 83 -3.24 6.56 5.01
N ILE A 84 -3.43 6.74 6.32
CA ILE A 84 -3.24 8.05 6.95
C ILE A 84 -1.78 8.50 6.85
N ILE A 85 -0.83 7.59 7.10
CA ILE A 85 0.60 7.86 6.99
C ILE A 85 0.98 8.22 5.54
N GLU A 86 0.45 7.50 4.55
CA GLU A 86 0.63 7.78 3.13
C GLU A 86 0.12 9.17 2.75
N PHE A 87 -1.09 9.51 3.20
CA PHE A 87 -1.70 10.82 2.96
C PHE A 87 -0.86 11.96 3.59
N LEU A 88 -0.43 11.79 4.84
CA LEU A 88 0.42 12.77 5.51
C LEU A 88 1.79 12.89 4.87
N SER A 89 2.36 11.78 4.37
CA SER A 89 3.67 11.78 3.72
C SER A 89 3.62 12.52 2.39
N THR A 90 2.61 12.25 1.58
CA THR A 90 2.44 12.92 0.27
C THR A 90 2.18 14.42 0.43
N ILE A 91 1.36 14.84 1.40
CA ILE A 91 1.19 16.26 1.75
C ILE A 91 2.49 16.85 2.29
N GLY A 92 3.17 16.12 3.17
CA GLY A 92 4.44 16.55 3.77
C GLY A 92 5.53 16.81 2.73
N MET A 93 5.59 16.01 1.66
CA MET A 93 6.51 16.27 0.55
C MET A 93 6.26 17.63 -0.08
N VAL A 94 4.99 18.04 -0.27
CA VAL A 94 4.62 19.29 -0.93
C VAL A 94 4.78 20.50 -0.02
N MET A 95 4.53 20.34 1.28
CA MET A 95 4.58 21.44 2.25
C MET A 95 5.98 21.74 2.80
N SER A 96 6.97 20.90 2.49
CA SER A 96 8.31 21.01 3.05
C SER A 96 9.31 21.60 2.06
N ASP A 97 10.11 22.56 2.53
CA ASP A 97 11.26 23.09 1.78
C ASP A 97 12.60 22.44 2.19
N SER A 98 12.61 21.66 3.28
CA SER A 98 13.82 21.00 3.77
C SER A 98 14.10 19.71 3.00
N PRO A 99 15.26 19.55 2.34
CA PRO A 99 15.61 18.31 1.64
C PRO A 99 15.54 17.09 2.55
N PHE A 100 15.99 17.20 3.80
CA PHE A 100 15.93 16.09 4.76
C PHE A 100 14.49 15.60 4.99
N LEU A 101 13.55 16.52 5.24
CA LEU A 101 12.14 16.17 5.46
C LEU A 101 11.50 15.61 4.19
N ILE A 102 11.80 16.17 3.02
CA ILE A 102 11.32 15.65 1.73
C ILE A 102 11.78 14.20 1.54
N GLY A 103 13.05 13.90 1.80
CA GLY A 103 13.58 12.54 1.73
C GLY A 103 12.87 11.59 2.70
N LEU A 104 12.62 12.03 3.94
CA LEU A 104 11.90 11.24 4.94
C LEU A 104 10.45 10.95 4.51
N TYR A 105 9.73 11.97 4.03
CA TYR A 105 8.37 11.81 3.52
C TYR A 105 8.31 10.92 2.29
N PHE A 106 9.25 11.06 1.37
CA PHE A 106 9.36 10.22 0.18
C PHE A 106 9.58 8.73 0.54
N LEU A 107 10.49 8.45 1.49
CA LEU A 107 10.71 7.10 1.97
C LEU A 107 9.43 6.53 2.62
N THR A 108 8.78 7.34 3.45
CA THR A 108 7.56 6.94 4.14
C THR A 108 6.42 6.65 3.15
N HIS A 109 6.27 7.49 2.12
CA HIS A 109 5.33 7.27 1.00
C HIS A 109 5.61 5.94 0.27
N THR A 110 6.85 5.73 -0.17
CA THR A 110 7.25 4.54 -0.93
C THR A 110 7.00 3.24 -0.16
N ILE A 111 7.29 3.26 1.15
CA ILE A 111 7.02 2.13 2.06
C ILE A 111 5.51 1.94 2.25
N SER A 112 4.77 3.02 2.48
CA SER A 112 3.33 2.96 2.77
C SER A 112 2.53 2.38 1.60
N ILE A 113 2.82 2.80 0.37
CA ILE A 113 2.21 2.23 -0.85
C ILE A 113 2.36 0.70 -0.88
N SER A 114 3.56 0.20 -0.60
CA SER A 114 3.84 -1.24 -0.66
C SER A 114 3.08 -2.01 0.42
N LEU A 115 3.00 -1.45 1.63
CA LEU A 115 2.22 -2.03 2.73
C LEU A 115 0.71 -2.02 2.45
N ILE A 116 0.21 -1.00 1.76
CA ILE A 116 -1.19 -0.93 1.31
C ILE A 116 -1.47 -2.06 0.32
N TYR A 117 -0.65 -2.24 -0.72
CA TYR A 117 -0.84 -3.33 -1.68
C TYR A 117 -0.80 -4.70 -1.02
N PHE A 118 0.16 -4.94 -0.12
CA PHE A 118 0.22 -6.17 0.66
C PHE A 118 -1.07 -6.42 1.46
N ASN A 119 -1.66 -5.38 2.07
CA ASN A 119 -2.94 -5.53 2.78
C ASN A 119 -4.11 -5.81 1.84
N MET A 120 -4.10 -5.23 0.65
CA MET A 120 -5.12 -5.50 -0.37
C MET A 120 -5.08 -6.97 -0.80
N ASP A 121 -3.89 -7.54 -0.99
CA ASP A 121 -3.73 -8.97 -1.29
C ASP A 121 -4.33 -9.85 -0.18
N ILE A 122 -4.04 -9.53 1.09
CA ILE A 122 -4.62 -10.24 2.24
C ILE A 122 -6.15 -10.15 2.26
N PHE A 123 -6.73 -8.98 1.98
CA PHE A 123 -8.19 -8.86 1.94
C PHE A 123 -8.81 -9.71 0.84
N VAL A 124 -8.18 -9.77 -0.34
CA VAL A 124 -8.63 -10.60 -1.45
C VAL A 124 -8.52 -12.08 -1.08
N GLU A 125 -7.43 -12.51 -0.46
CA GLU A 125 -7.23 -13.90 -0.01
C GLU A 125 -8.26 -14.32 1.05
N ALA A 126 -8.54 -13.45 2.01
CA ALA A 126 -9.56 -13.69 3.04
C ALA A 126 -10.96 -13.88 2.44
N MET A 127 -11.30 -13.11 1.39
CA MET A 127 -12.57 -13.25 0.67
C MET A 127 -12.68 -14.61 -0.04
N PHE A 128 -11.61 -15.05 -0.71
CA PHE A 128 -11.60 -16.35 -1.39
C PHE A 128 -11.67 -17.50 -0.38
N THR A 129 -10.93 -17.43 0.72
CA THR A 129 -10.96 -18.46 1.76
C THR A 129 -12.35 -18.61 2.35
N HIS A 130 -13.04 -17.51 2.64
CA HIS A 130 -14.41 -17.57 3.14
C HIS A 130 -15.41 -18.14 2.11
N MET A 131 -15.21 -17.86 0.81
CA MET A 131 -16.05 -18.40 -0.26
C MET A 131 -15.91 -19.92 -0.39
N TYR A 132 -14.70 -20.46 -0.29
CA TYR A 132 -14.45 -21.91 -0.41
C TYR A 132 -14.56 -22.68 0.92
N MET A 133 -14.44 -22.00 2.06
CA MET A 133 -14.47 -22.59 3.41
C MET A 133 -15.31 -21.73 4.39
N PRO A 134 -16.65 -21.68 4.23
CA PRO A 134 -17.53 -20.77 4.98
C PRO A 134 -17.66 -21.08 6.48
N SER A 135 -17.23 -22.24 6.94
CA SER A 135 -17.17 -22.59 8.37
C SER A 135 -16.01 -21.92 9.11
N ARG A 136 -15.12 -21.21 8.40
CA ARG A 136 -13.93 -20.57 8.98
C ARG A 136 -14.18 -19.10 9.33
N PRO A 137 -13.78 -18.63 10.52
CA PRO A 137 -13.97 -17.24 10.92
C PRO A 137 -13.18 -16.27 10.04
N PHE A 138 -13.88 -15.26 9.53
CA PHE A 138 -13.42 -14.25 8.54
C PHE A 138 -12.11 -13.50 8.91
N PHE A 139 -11.76 -13.45 10.20
CA PHE A 139 -10.63 -12.67 10.72
C PHE A 139 -9.61 -13.49 11.52
N SER A 140 -9.64 -14.83 11.45
CA SER A 140 -8.65 -15.66 12.13
C SER A 140 -7.34 -15.77 11.33
N PHE A 141 -6.39 -14.89 11.63
CA PHE A 141 -5.00 -14.91 11.13
C PHE A 141 -4.22 -16.21 11.41
N ARG A 142 -4.76 -17.09 12.26
CA ARG A 142 -4.09 -18.31 12.71
C ARG A 142 -3.89 -19.37 11.62
N TYR A 143 -4.39 -19.14 10.41
CA TYR A 143 -4.43 -20.13 9.33
C TYR A 143 -4.08 -19.59 7.93
N ILE A 144 -3.59 -18.36 7.83
CA ILE A 144 -3.20 -17.70 6.55
C ILE A 144 -1.66 -17.77 6.35
N ILE A 145 -0.93 -18.35 7.31
CA ILE A 145 0.53 -18.55 7.24
C ILE A 145 0.86 -19.95 7.73
#